data_AF-A0A967XHN3-F1
#
_entry.id   AF-A0A967XHN3-F1
#
_cell.length_a   1.000
_cell.length_b   1.000
_cell.length_c   1.000
_cell.angle_alpha   90.00
_cell.angle_beta   90.00
_cell.angle_gamma   90.00
#
_symmetry.space_group_name_H-M   'P 1'
#
loop_
_entity.id
_entity.type
_entity.pdbx_description
1 polymer ?
#
loop_
_entity_poly.entity_id
_entity_poly.type
_entity_poly.pdbx_seq_one_letter_code
_entity_poly.pdbx_strand_id
1 'polypeptide(L)' 'MAELSYREAVARGIAQEMRRDPALVMLGEDIAGAGGVFKTTVGLLDEFGPDRIRDTPIS' A
#
# COMPACT_ATOMS: atom_id res chain seq x y z
N MET A 1 -9.32 -19.83 -7.24
CA MET A 1 -8.90 -18.52 -6.69
C MET A 1 -8.02 -18.80 -5.47
N ALA A 2 -7.02 -17.97 -5.18
CA ALA A 2 -6.28 -18.09 -3.92
C ALA A 2 -7.19 -17.64 -2.77
N GLU A 3 -7.19 -18.36 -1.66
CA GLU A 3 -7.79 -17.88 -0.41
C GLU A 3 -6.91 -16.77 0.17
N LEU A 4 -7.53 -15.64 0.51
CA LEU A 4 -6.86 -14.45 1.03
C LEU A 4 -7.63 -13.94 2.24
N SER A 5 -6.92 -13.44 3.24
CA SER A 5 -7.52 -12.56 4.23
C SER A 5 -7.97 -11.25 3.58
N TYR A 6 -8.91 -10.55 4.21
CA TYR A 6 -9.42 -9.29 3.68
C TYR A 6 -8.31 -8.24 3.48
N ARG A 7 -7.36 -8.15 4.43
CA ARG A 7 -6.21 -7.23 4.33
C ARG A 7 -5.30 -7.54 3.14
N GLU A 8 -5.09 -8.83 2.83
CA GLU A 8 -4.28 -9.25 1.68
C GLU A 8 -5.01 -8.95 0.37
N ALA A 9 -6.34 -9.13 0.34
CA ALA A 9 -7.14 -8.76 -0.82
C ALA A 9 -7.06 -7.24 -1.11
N VAL A 10 -7.11 -6.40 -0.06
CA VAL A 10 -6.94 -4.94 -0.18
C VAL A 10 -5.54 -4.59 -0.71
N ALA A 11 -4.48 -5.09 -0.06
CA ALA A 11 -3.10 -4.85 -0.49
C ALA A 11 -2.87 -5.28 -1.95
N ARG A 12 -3.42 -6.44 -2.33
CA ARG A 12 -3.33 -6.97 -3.70
C ARG A 12 -4.06 -6.09 -4.70
N GLY A 13 -5.27 -5.60 -4.37
CA GLY A 13 -6.03 -4.70 -5.25
C GLY A 13 -5.30 -3.38 -5.49
N ILE A 14 -4.73 -2.80 -4.42
CA ILE A 14 -3.90 -1.59 -4.52
C ILE A 14 -2.68 -1.84 -5.41
N ALA A 15 -1.95 -2.93 -5.16
CA ALA A 15 -0.76 -3.27 -5.96
C ALA A 15 -1.08 -3.47 -7.44
N GLN A 16 -2.25 -4.04 -7.76
CA GLN A 16 -2.69 -4.19 -9.16
C GLN A 16 -2.82 -2.84 -9.86
N GLU A 17 -3.50 -1.86 -9.24
CA GLU A 17 -3.66 -0.54 -9.82
C GLU A 17 -2.35 0.24 -9.85
N MET A 18 -1.50 0.10 -8.83
CA MET A 18 -0.17 0.73 -8.83
C MET A 18 0.78 0.21 -9.90
N ARG A 19 0.68 -1.07 -10.28
CA ARG A 19 1.41 -1.63 -11.43
C ARG A 19 0.86 -1.14 -12.75
N ARG A 20 -0.47 -0.92 -12.83
CA ARG A 20 -1.16 -0.47 -14.03
C ARG A 20 -0.89 1.00 -14.34
N ASP A 21 -0.90 1.86 -13.31
CA ASP A 21 -0.75 3.30 -13.44
C ASP A 21 0.48 3.81 -12.66
N PRO A 22 1.55 4.25 -13.34
CA PRO A 22 2.74 4.79 -12.69
C PRO A 22 2.51 6.14 -12.00
N ALA A 23 1.41 6.85 -12.31
CA ALA A 23 1.08 8.13 -11.70
C ALA A 23 0.39 8.00 -10.33
N LEU A 24 -0.12 6.81 -9.98
CA LEU A 24 -0.81 6.60 -8.71
C LEU A 24 0.19 6.76 -7.55
N VAL A 25 -0.16 7.52 -6.53
CA VAL A 25 0.60 7.64 -5.28
C VAL A 25 -0.33 7.43 -4.09
N MET A 26 0.20 6.94 -2.99
CA MET A 26 -0.50 6.83 -1.72
C MET A 26 0.21 7.65 -0.65
N LEU A 27 -0.59 8.46 0.04
CA LEU A 27 -0.17 9.31 1.15
C LEU A 27 -1.09 9.00 2.33
N GLY A 28 -0.55 8.80 3.52
CA GLY A 28 -1.34 8.56 4.73
C GLY A 28 -0.47 8.28 5.94
N GLU A 29 -1.09 8.18 7.12
CA GLU A 29 -0.38 7.87 8.36
C GLU A 29 -0.07 6.37 8.45
N ASP A 30 1.17 6.03 8.79
CA ASP A 30 1.68 4.66 9.00
C ASP A 30 1.54 3.70 7.81
N ILE A 31 1.23 4.19 6.60
CA ILE A 31 0.96 3.32 5.44
C ILE A 31 2.23 2.81 4.74
N ALA A 32 3.40 3.41 4.99
CA ALA A 32 4.64 3.02 4.33
C ALA A 32 5.32 1.87 5.06
N GLY A 33 6.37 2.15 5.85
CA GLY A 33 7.17 1.10 6.50
C GLY A 33 6.37 0.23 7.47
N ALA A 34 5.37 0.80 8.14
CA ALA A 34 4.50 0.07 9.07
C ALA A 34 3.41 -0.76 8.36
N GLY A 35 3.14 -0.52 7.06
CA GLY A 35 2.14 -1.24 6.27
C GLY A 35 0.69 -0.99 6.67
N GLY A 36 0.43 0.12 7.36
CA GLY A 36 -0.86 0.53 7.88
C GLY A 36 -1.21 -0.16 9.20
N VAL A 37 -2.03 0.49 10.02
CA VAL A 37 -2.50 -0.05 11.32
C VAL A 37 -3.25 -1.38 11.18
N PHE A 38 -3.90 -1.61 10.03
CA PHE A 38 -4.60 -2.86 9.69
C PHE A 38 -3.80 -3.80 8.77
N LYS A 39 -2.54 -3.47 8.47
CA LYS A 39 -1.67 -4.27 7.59
C LYS A 39 -2.22 -4.42 6.16
N THR A 40 -2.88 -3.39 5.65
CA THR A 40 -3.48 -3.33 4.31
C THR A 40 -2.54 -2.79 3.23
N THR A 41 -1.35 -2.29 3.60
CA THR A 41 -0.34 -1.77 2.65
C THR A 41 1.03 -2.44 2.81
N VAL A 42 1.08 -3.59 3.49
CA VAL A 42 2.33 -4.37 3.67
C VAL A 42 2.95 -4.74 2.32
N GLY A 43 4.24 -4.47 2.18
CA GLY A 43 5.03 -4.77 0.97
C GLY A 43 4.91 -3.73 -0.15
N LEU A 44 3.98 -2.79 -0.07
CA LEU A 44 3.81 -1.78 -1.12
C LEU A 44 4.99 -0.79 -1.18
N LEU A 45 5.56 -0.42 -0.02
CA LEU A 45 6.75 0.44 0.03
C LEU A 45 7.94 -0.24 -0.65
N ASP A 46 8.18 -1.51 -0.36
CA ASP A 46 9.29 -2.27 -0.95
C ASP A 46 9.11 -2.44 -2.47
N GLU A 47 7.86 -2.61 -2.93
CA GLU A 47 7.56 -2.81 -4.34
C GLU A 47 7.62 -1.50 -5.16
N PHE A 48 7.06 -0.40 -4.64
CA PHE A 48 6.85 0.84 -5.41
C PHE A 48 7.74 2.00 -5.00
N GLY A 49 8.46 1.88 -3.89
CA GLY A 49 9.43 2.86 -3.41
C GLY A 49 8.80 4.08 -2.70
N PRO A 50 9.66 4.88 -2.04
CA PRO A 50 9.23 5.99 -1.19
C PRO A 50 8.65 7.17 -1.98
N ASP A 51 8.84 7.25 -3.30
CA ASP A 51 8.23 8.30 -4.11
C ASP A 51 6.72 8.07 -4.32
N ARG A 52 6.26 6.81 -4.15
CA ARG A 52 4.88 6.41 -4.43
C ARG A 52 4.08 5.98 -3.20
N ILE A 53 4.74 5.52 -2.13
CA ILE A 53 4.12 5.17 -0.86
C ILE A 53 4.78 5.98 0.25
N ARG A 54 4.02 6.89 0.90
CA ARG A 54 4.60 7.87 1.84
C ARG A 54 3.77 8.01 3.11
N ASP A 55 4.49 8.01 4.22
CA ASP A 55 3.93 8.41 5.50
C ASP A 55 3.70 9.93 5.52
N THR A 56 2.60 10.35 6.16
CA THR A 56 2.27 11.76 6.39
C THR A 56 2.17 12.08 7.88
N PRO A 57 2.36 13.35 8.30
CA PRO A 57 2.10 13.76 9.68
C PRO A 57 0.64 13.58 10.08
N ILE A 58 0.40 13.47 11.39
CA ILE A 58 -0.92 13.58 12.01
C ILE A 58 -1.31 15.07 12.02
N SER A 59 -2.45 15.44 11.42
CA SER A 59 -2.87 16.85 11.23
C SER A 59 -4.31 17.13 11.64
#